data_AF-U1NU39-F1
#
_entry.id   AF-U1NU39-F1
#
_cell.length_a   1.000
_cell.length_b   1.000
_cell.length_c   1.000
_cell.angle_alpha   90.00
_cell.angle_beta   90.00
_cell.angle_gamma   90.00
#
_symmetry.space_group_name_H-M   'P 1'
#
loop_
_entity.id
_entity.type
_entity.pdbx_description
1 polymer ?
#
loop_
_entity_poly.entity_id
_entity_poly.type
_entity_poly.pdbx_seq_one_letter_code
_entity_poly.pdbx_strand_id
1 'polypeptide(L)'
;MPDDHGGFEHIRDNVDGHPMVSLIRYALRYWPRLLVGVTTAIITRFARLVPALIIAATIDRVVLGEGDPGLLTDVGLLPTGAIAGEAARLALLERLVVIAAVAYLIRSVTRFVSRYLLQATAQKVQRDLRNDAYDHLQQLSMTFFVNHQTGGMLSVLNSDINRLEQFLNSEFRQLIRVVATVSGISIILWSYSPKLAAIALLPVPLIGLASAGFLTWIEPRYQSIRETVSRLNSRLENNIAGVDIIKSFDRYEFEHDRVATQSEQYHDEQISALRLRRGFLRPSG
;
A
#
# COMPACT_ATOMS: atom_id res chain seq x y z
N MET A 1 13.56 34.55 -3.75
CA MET A 1 14.98 34.28 -4.02
C MET A 1 15.04 32.93 -4.70
N PRO A 2 15.77 32.78 -5.82
CA PRO A 2 15.93 31.48 -6.47
C PRO A 2 16.77 30.59 -5.55
N ASP A 3 16.36 29.34 -5.32
CA ASP A 3 17.18 28.38 -4.59
C ASP A 3 18.51 28.18 -5.33
N ASP A 4 19.63 28.35 -4.63
CA ASP A 4 21.00 28.08 -5.12
C ASP A 4 21.20 26.60 -5.54
N HIS A 5 20.19 25.74 -5.37
CA HIS A 5 20.26 24.31 -5.63
C HIS A 5 19.47 23.84 -6.85
N GLY A 6 18.74 24.70 -7.57
CA GLY A 6 18.05 24.32 -8.82
C GLY A 6 17.19 23.05 -8.72
N GLY A 7 16.69 22.75 -7.50
CA GLY A 7 15.93 21.56 -7.17
C GLY A 7 14.43 21.76 -7.41
N PHE A 8 13.72 20.66 -7.61
CA PHE A 8 12.27 20.66 -7.89
C PHE A 8 11.39 20.86 -6.63
N GLU A 9 11.98 21.17 -5.48
CA GLU A 9 11.28 21.20 -4.19
C GLU A 9 10.22 22.32 -4.12
N HIS A 10 10.54 23.53 -4.60
CA HIS A 10 9.57 24.64 -4.65
C HIS A 10 8.44 24.46 -5.69
N ILE A 11 8.64 23.61 -6.70
CA ILE A 11 7.59 23.31 -7.69
C ILE A 11 6.50 22.41 -7.07
N ARG A 12 6.85 21.60 -6.06
CA ARG A 12 5.90 20.70 -5.38
C ARG A 12 4.85 21.44 -4.56
N ASP A 13 5.18 22.62 -4.04
CA ASP A 13 4.26 23.42 -3.21
C ASP A 13 3.27 24.27 -4.04
N ASN A 14 3.53 24.44 -5.34
CA ASN A 14 2.71 25.23 -6.26
C ASN A 14 1.87 24.38 -7.25
N VAL A 15 1.67 23.09 -6.98
CA VAL A 15 0.82 22.24 -7.83
C VAL A 15 -0.65 22.56 -7.54
N ASP A 16 -1.29 23.31 -8.44
CA ASP A 16 -2.74 23.52 -8.42
C ASP A 16 -3.49 22.21 -8.67
N GLY A 17 -4.13 21.68 -7.62
CA GLY A 17 -5.00 20.48 -7.65
C GLY A 17 -4.44 19.28 -6.89
N HIS A 18 -5.30 18.29 -6.61
CA HIS A 18 -4.88 17.10 -5.87
C HIS A 18 -4.03 16.16 -6.75
N PRO A 19 -2.72 16.00 -6.51
CA PRO A 19 -1.83 15.21 -7.38
C PRO A 19 -2.25 13.74 -7.48
N MET A 20 -2.92 13.19 -6.48
CA MET A 20 -3.45 11.82 -6.53
C MET A 20 -4.56 11.65 -7.59
N VAL A 21 -5.33 12.70 -7.90
CA VAL A 21 -6.46 12.63 -8.85
C VAL A 21 -5.96 12.57 -10.29
N SER A 22 -4.89 13.30 -10.62
CA SER A 22 -4.27 13.24 -11.95
C SER A 22 -3.64 11.87 -12.21
N LEU A 23 -3.06 11.26 -11.19
CA LEU A 23 -2.51 9.89 -11.23
C LEU A 23 -3.60 8.84 -11.48
N ILE A 24 -4.74 8.95 -10.79
CA ILE A 24 -5.89 8.08 -11.02
C ILE A 24 -6.38 8.21 -12.47
N ARG A 25 -6.36 9.41 -13.05
CA ARG A 25 -6.76 9.62 -14.45
C ARG A 25 -5.88 8.84 -15.43
N TYR A 26 -4.57 8.77 -15.20
CA TYR A 26 -3.66 7.93 -16.00
C TYR A 26 -4.01 6.44 -15.89
N ALA A 27 -4.26 5.98 -14.67
CA ALA A 27 -4.64 4.58 -14.45
C ALA A 27 -6.01 4.25 -15.11
N LEU A 28 -6.97 5.16 -15.07
CA LEU A 28 -8.31 5.00 -15.66
C LEU A 28 -8.30 4.84 -17.19
N ARG A 29 -7.24 5.27 -17.89
CA ARG A 29 -7.07 4.93 -19.32
C ARG A 29 -7.05 3.41 -19.56
N TYR A 30 -6.65 2.64 -18.55
CA TYR A 30 -6.62 1.19 -18.54
C TYR A 30 -7.81 0.56 -17.78
N TRP A 31 -8.94 1.27 -17.67
CA TRP A 31 -10.10 0.85 -16.86
C TRP A 31 -10.59 -0.59 -17.13
N PRO A 32 -10.58 -1.17 -18.35
CA PRO A 32 -11.07 -2.54 -18.52
C PRO A 32 -10.16 -3.55 -17.81
N ARG A 33 -8.84 -3.34 -17.87
CA ARG A 33 -7.85 -4.19 -17.22
C ARG A 33 -7.88 -4.03 -15.71
N LEU A 34 -8.05 -2.80 -15.23
CA LEU A 34 -8.24 -2.52 -13.82
C LEU A 34 -9.52 -3.15 -13.30
N LEU A 35 -10.63 -3.03 -14.02
CA LEU A 35 -11.92 -3.61 -13.64
C LEU A 35 -11.81 -5.13 -13.50
N VAL A 36 -11.25 -5.82 -14.49
CA VAL A 36 -11.05 -7.27 -14.43
C VAL A 36 -10.06 -7.64 -13.32
N GLY A 37 -8.97 -6.88 -13.16
CA GLY A 37 -7.97 -7.11 -12.10
C GLY A 37 -8.53 -6.94 -10.68
N VAL A 38 -9.38 -5.93 -10.47
CA VAL A 38 -10.08 -5.66 -9.20
C VAL A 38 -11.17 -6.69 -8.96
N THR A 39 -11.98 -7.03 -9.96
CA THR A 39 -13.05 -8.02 -9.83
C THR A 39 -12.47 -9.39 -9.48
N THR A 40 -11.41 -9.83 -10.18
CA THR A 40 -10.70 -11.07 -9.84
C THR A 40 -10.01 -10.99 -8.48
N ALA A 41 -9.54 -9.81 -8.04
CA ALA A 41 -9.04 -9.62 -6.67
C ALA A 41 -10.13 -9.87 -5.63
N ILE A 42 -11.34 -9.34 -5.87
CA ILE A 42 -12.51 -9.48 -4.99
C ILE A 42 -12.95 -10.95 -4.93
N ILE A 43 -13.09 -11.62 -6.08
CA ILE A 43 -13.40 -13.06 -6.14
C ILE A 43 -12.37 -13.87 -5.36
N THR A 44 -11.08 -13.53 -5.49
CA THR A 44 -10.01 -14.16 -4.71
C THR A 44 -10.21 -14.01 -3.19
N ARG A 45 -10.81 -12.91 -2.73
CA ARG A 45 -11.11 -12.71 -1.29
C ARG A 45 -12.26 -13.57 -0.83
N PHE A 46 -13.36 -13.61 -1.57
CA PHE A 46 -14.48 -14.49 -1.23
C PHE A 46 -14.07 -15.98 -1.26
N ALA A 47 -13.30 -16.41 -2.27
CA ALA A 47 -12.79 -17.77 -2.34
C ALA A 47 -11.83 -18.15 -1.18
N ARG A 48 -11.22 -17.17 -0.50
CA ARG A 48 -10.42 -17.43 0.72
C ARG A 48 -11.27 -17.77 1.95
N LEU A 49 -12.55 -17.41 1.95
CA LEU A 49 -13.46 -17.63 3.06
C LEU A 49 -14.09 -19.04 3.01
N VAL A 50 -14.11 -19.67 1.83
CA VAL A 50 -14.69 -21.01 1.62
C VAL A 50 -14.13 -22.06 2.59
N PRO A 51 -12.81 -22.20 2.84
CA PRO A 51 -12.32 -23.18 3.81
C PRO A 51 -12.86 -22.98 5.23
N ALA A 52 -13.04 -21.73 5.67
CA ALA A 52 -13.62 -21.44 6.98
C ALA A 52 -15.09 -21.85 7.04
N LEU A 53 -15.86 -21.62 5.97
CA LEU A 53 -17.24 -22.06 5.85
C LEU A 53 -17.37 -23.59 5.80
N ILE A 54 -16.41 -24.28 5.16
CA ILE A 54 -16.34 -25.75 5.15
C ILE A 54 -16.09 -26.28 6.56
N ILE A 55 -15.16 -25.70 7.31
CA ILE A 55 -14.89 -26.10 8.70
C ILE A 55 -16.14 -25.90 9.56
N ALA A 56 -16.81 -24.74 9.46
CA ALA A 56 -18.05 -24.46 10.17
C ALA A 56 -19.11 -25.53 9.84
N ALA A 57 -19.40 -25.76 8.56
CA ALA A 57 -20.37 -26.77 8.14
C ALA A 57 -20.00 -28.20 8.60
N THR A 58 -18.71 -28.52 8.67
CA THR A 58 -18.24 -29.81 9.19
C THR A 58 -18.51 -29.95 10.69
N ILE A 59 -18.21 -28.91 11.47
CA ILE A 59 -18.45 -28.89 12.92
C ILE A 59 -19.96 -28.99 13.20
N ASP A 60 -20.76 -28.13 12.57
CA ASP A 60 -22.20 -28.04 12.83
C ASP A 60 -22.91 -29.36 12.49
N ARG A 61 -22.61 -29.95 11.32
CA ARG A 61 -23.31 -31.15 10.80
C ARG A 61 -22.76 -32.48 11.30
N VAL A 62 -21.44 -32.60 11.48
CA VAL A 62 -20.79 -33.89 11.81
C VAL A 62 -20.51 -34.00 13.30
N VAL A 63 -20.10 -32.91 13.96
CA VAL A 63 -19.68 -32.92 15.37
C VAL A 63 -20.85 -32.59 16.29
N LEU A 64 -21.56 -31.49 16.03
CA LEU A 64 -22.68 -31.04 16.87
C LEU A 64 -23.99 -31.74 16.50
N GLY A 65 -24.12 -32.23 15.26
CA GLY A 65 -25.34 -32.87 14.77
C GLY A 65 -26.50 -31.89 14.62
N GLU A 66 -26.21 -30.58 14.57
CA GLU A 66 -27.20 -29.54 14.39
C GLU A 66 -27.68 -29.53 12.93
N GLY A 67 -29.00 -29.53 12.76
CA GLY A 67 -29.65 -29.49 11.45
C GLY A 67 -29.65 -28.11 10.81
N ASP A 68 -28.96 -27.13 11.40
CA ASP A 68 -29.11 -25.74 10.99
C ASP A 68 -28.55 -25.53 9.56
N PRO A 69 -29.28 -24.84 8.67
CA PRO A 69 -28.79 -24.50 7.35
C PRO A 69 -27.65 -23.48 7.47
N GLY A 70 -26.39 -23.93 7.41
CA GLY A 70 -25.27 -23.01 7.21
C GLY A 70 -25.31 -22.34 5.82
N LEU A 71 -24.46 -21.34 5.60
CA LEU A 71 -24.42 -20.56 4.36
C LEU A 71 -24.15 -21.40 3.10
N LEU A 72 -23.48 -22.56 3.24
CA LEU A 72 -23.29 -23.52 2.14
C LEU A 72 -24.57 -24.27 1.74
N THR A 73 -25.51 -24.46 2.68
CA THR A 73 -26.86 -24.96 2.37
C THR A 73 -27.75 -23.86 1.79
N ASP A 74 -27.64 -22.62 2.26
CA ASP A 74 -28.44 -21.50 1.74
C ASP A 74 -28.09 -21.17 0.28
N VAL A 75 -26.81 -21.32 -0.09
CA VAL A 75 -26.34 -21.18 -1.47
C VAL A 75 -26.59 -22.45 -2.30
N GLY A 76 -27.21 -23.49 -1.72
CA GLY A 76 -27.59 -24.72 -2.40
C GLY A 76 -26.42 -25.67 -2.74
N LEU A 77 -25.24 -25.45 -2.16
CA LEU A 77 -24.06 -26.30 -2.37
C LEU A 77 -24.11 -27.59 -1.55
N LEU A 78 -24.88 -27.59 -0.46
CA LEU A 78 -25.13 -28.75 0.39
C LEU A 78 -26.63 -29.09 0.42
N PRO A 79 -27.00 -30.38 0.55
CA PRO A 79 -28.41 -30.77 0.65
C PRO A 79 -29.02 -30.30 1.98
N THR A 80 -30.28 -29.89 1.92
CA THR A 80 -31.10 -29.51 3.07
C THR A 80 -31.76 -30.75 3.68
N GLY A 81 -31.12 -31.37 4.67
CA GLY A 81 -31.68 -32.53 5.37
C GLY A 81 -30.74 -33.10 6.43
N ALA A 82 -31.32 -33.82 7.40
CA ALA A 82 -30.56 -34.50 8.44
C ALA A 82 -29.71 -35.63 7.82
N ILE A 83 -28.41 -35.61 8.11
CA ILE A 83 -27.45 -36.60 7.59
C ILE A 83 -27.46 -37.79 8.55
N ALA A 84 -28.43 -38.68 8.38
CA ALA A 84 -28.50 -39.93 9.13
C ALA A 84 -27.77 -41.05 8.38
N GLY A 85 -26.69 -41.58 8.97
CA GLY A 85 -25.94 -42.72 8.45
C GLY A 85 -24.50 -42.40 8.00
N GLU A 86 -23.62 -43.40 8.14
CA GLU A 86 -22.19 -43.28 7.84
C GLU A 86 -21.92 -42.99 6.36
N ALA A 87 -22.66 -43.63 5.45
CA ALA A 87 -22.57 -43.37 4.01
C ALA A 87 -22.94 -41.93 3.61
N ALA A 88 -23.95 -41.34 4.27
CA ALA A 88 -24.37 -39.97 4.02
C ALA A 88 -23.33 -38.95 4.54
N ARG A 89 -22.65 -39.27 5.65
CA ARG A 89 -21.53 -38.47 6.19
C ARG A 89 -20.31 -38.51 5.27
N LEU A 90 -19.95 -39.69 4.75
CA LEU A 90 -18.85 -39.83 3.80
C LEU A 90 -19.13 -39.05 2.50
N ALA A 91 -20.36 -39.12 1.97
CA ALA A 91 -20.77 -38.35 0.79
C ALA A 91 -20.75 -36.84 1.02
N LEU A 92 -21.09 -36.36 2.23
CA LEU A 92 -20.95 -34.94 2.59
C LEU A 92 -19.47 -34.52 2.58
N LEU A 93 -18.60 -35.29 3.22
CA LEU A 93 -17.17 -34.98 3.30
C LEU A 93 -16.53 -34.97 1.91
N GLU A 94 -16.88 -35.91 1.04
CA GLU A 94 -16.42 -35.92 -0.36
C GLU A 94 -16.84 -34.65 -1.10
N ARG A 95 -18.11 -34.22 -0.98
CA ARG A 95 -18.58 -32.96 -1.57
C ARG A 95 -17.84 -31.74 -1.03
N LEU A 96 -17.60 -31.68 0.28
CA LEU A 96 -16.84 -30.60 0.91
C LEU A 96 -15.39 -30.54 0.39
N VAL A 97 -14.75 -31.70 0.19
CA VAL A 97 -13.41 -31.78 -0.42
C VAL A 97 -13.42 -31.27 -1.86
N VAL A 98 -14.41 -31.65 -2.67
CA VAL A 98 -14.56 -31.15 -4.05
C VAL A 98 -14.78 -29.63 -4.06
N ILE A 99 -15.66 -29.11 -3.20
CA ILE A 99 -15.88 -27.66 -3.06
C ILE A 99 -14.58 -26.96 -2.65
N ALA A 100 -13.83 -27.52 -1.70
CA ALA A 100 -12.53 -26.97 -1.29
C ALA A 100 -11.53 -26.94 -2.45
N ALA A 101 -11.43 -28.03 -3.22
CA ALA A 101 -10.53 -28.14 -4.36
C ALA A 101 -10.86 -27.11 -5.46
N VAL A 102 -12.15 -26.99 -5.81
CA VAL A 102 -12.63 -26.00 -6.79
C VAL A 102 -12.41 -24.57 -6.29
N ALA A 103 -12.73 -24.28 -5.03
CA ALA A 103 -12.48 -22.96 -4.44
C ALA A 103 -10.99 -22.61 -4.41
N TYR A 104 -10.12 -23.58 -4.12
CA TYR A 104 -8.67 -23.39 -4.18
C TYR A 104 -8.19 -23.11 -5.59
N LEU A 105 -8.68 -23.86 -6.59
CA LEU A 105 -8.36 -23.65 -7.99
C LEU A 105 -8.79 -22.25 -8.46
N ILE A 106 -10.05 -21.87 -8.22
CA ILE A 106 -10.58 -20.53 -8.52
C ILE A 106 -9.70 -19.48 -7.85
N ARG A 107 -9.45 -19.59 -6.55
CA ARG A 107 -8.60 -18.68 -5.77
C ARG A 107 -7.20 -18.56 -6.36
N SER A 108 -6.62 -19.64 -6.89
CA SER A 108 -5.29 -19.64 -7.49
C SER A 108 -5.28 -18.90 -8.83
N VAL A 109 -6.22 -19.25 -9.71
CA VAL A 109 -6.36 -18.63 -11.04
C VAL A 109 -6.68 -17.14 -10.92
N THR A 110 -7.69 -16.77 -10.13
CA THR A 110 -8.09 -15.37 -9.96
C THR A 110 -7.00 -14.54 -9.29
N ARG A 111 -6.22 -15.13 -8.38
CA ARG A 111 -5.05 -14.47 -7.78
C ARG A 111 -3.98 -14.20 -8.83
N PHE A 112 -3.69 -15.17 -9.69
CA PHE A 112 -2.71 -15.01 -10.76
C PHE A 112 -3.15 -13.92 -11.74
N VAL A 113 -4.39 -14.01 -12.25
CA VAL A 113 -4.97 -13.03 -13.18
C VAL A 113 -4.97 -11.63 -12.58
N SER A 114 -5.44 -11.47 -11.33
CA SER A 114 -5.45 -10.18 -10.64
C SER A 114 -4.05 -9.58 -10.50
N ARG A 115 -3.06 -10.39 -10.07
CA ARG A 115 -1.67 -9.94 -9.93
C ARG A 115 -1.11 -9.49 -11.27
N TYR A 116 -1.26 -10.32 -12.30
CA TYR A 116 -0.74 -10.04 -13.63
C TYR A 116 -1.37 -8.77 -14.22
N LEU A 117 -2.70 -8.64 -14.21
CA LEU A 117 -3.38 -7.50 -14.80
C LEU A 117 -3.05 -6.19 -14.09
N LEU A 118 -3.02 -6.18 -12.76
CA LEU A 118 -2.72 -4.97 -12.00
C LEU A 118 -1.25 -4.57 -12.16
N GLN A 119 -0.31 -5.52 -12.14
CA GLN A 119 1.11 -5.24 -12.37
C GLN A 119 1.38 -4.78 -13.80
N ALA A 120 0.83 -5.47 -14.81
CA ALA A 120 0.97 -5.07 -16.21
C ALA A 120 0.37 -3.67 -16.45
N THR A 121 -0.69 -3.30 -15.74
CA THR A 121 -1.27 -1.96 -15.83
C THR A 121 -0.36 -0.91 -15.18
N ALA A 122 0.19 -1.18 -13.99
CA ALA A 122 1.13 -0.28 -13.33
C ALA A 122 2.36 0.02 -14.22
N GLN A 123 2.92 -1.02 -14.85
CA GLN A 123 4.05 -0.89 -15.78
C GLN A 123 3.72 -0.06 -17.02
N LYS A 124 2.50 -0.19 -17.56
CA LYS A 124 2.04 0.63 -18.68
C LYS A 124 1.89 2.10 -18.29
N VAL A 125 1.28 2.36 -17.13
CA VAL A 125 1.15 3.72 -16.59
C VAL A 125 2.53 4.35 -16.37
N GLN A 126 3.48 3.60 -15.81
CA GLN A 126 4.86 4.04 -15.62
C GLN A 126 5.52 4.45 -16.95
N ARG A 127 5.37 3.62 -17.99
CA ARG A 127 5.91 3.90 -19.33
C ARG A 127 5.30 5.17 -19.90
N ASP A 128 3.98 5.31 -19.86
CA ASP A 128 3.28 6.47 -20.42
C ASP A 128 3.72 7.74 -19.69
N LEU A 129 3.73 7.73 -18.35
CA LEU A 129 4.21 8.86 -17.56
C LEU A 129 5.65 9.24 -17.85
N ARG A 130 6.54 8.26 -18.09
CA ARG A 130 7.93 8.55 -18.45
C ARG A 130 8.02 9.23 -19.81
N ASN A 131 7.25 8.76 -20.78
CA ASN A 131 7.21 9.37 -22.10
C ASN A 131 6.62 10.79 -22.03
N ASP A 132 5.47 10.95 -21.39
CA ASP A 132 4.78 12.23 -21.28
C ASP A 132 5.60 13.26 -20.47
N ALA A 133 6.29 12.82 -19.41
CA ALA A 133 7.21 13.69 -18.66
C ALA A 133 8.44 14.09 -19.49
N TYR A 134 9.00 13.16 -20.27
CA TYR A 134 10.14 13.46 -21.14
C TYR A 134 9.76 14.39 -22.29
N ASP A 135 8.60 14.17 -22.92
CA ASP A 135 8.08 15.03 -23.98
C ASP A 135 7.77 16.43 -23.46
N HIS A 136 7.25 16.55 -22.25
CA HIS A 136 7.07 17.84 -21.60
C HIS A 136 8.40 18.53 -21.32
N LEU A 137 9.40 17.82 -20.77
CA LEU A 137 10.73 18.37 -20.51
C LEU A 137 11.36 18.94 -21.79
N GLN A 138 11.25 18.24 -22.93
CA GLN A 138 11.79 18.72 -24.22
C GLN A 138 11.17 20.02 -24.73
N GLN A 139 9.95 20.36 -24.27
CA GLN A 139 9.23 21.56 -24.68
C GLN A 139 9.49 22.76 -23.75
N LEU A 140 10.24 22.57 -22.66
CA LEU A 140 10.56 23.65 -21.73
C LEU A 140 11.60 24.61 -22.31
N SER A 141 11.56 25.85 -21.85
CA SER A 141 12.47 26.91 -22.32
C SER A 141 13.90 26.66 -21.87
N MET A 142 14.89 27.20 -22.60
CA MET A 142 16.29 27.14 -22.15
C MET A 142 16.50 27.78 -20.77
N THR A 143 15.71 28.81 -20.42
CA THR A 143 15.72 29.42 -19.08
C THR A 143 15.39 28.39 -17.99
N PHE A 144 14.48 27.46 -18.25
CA PHE A 144 14.19 26.38 -17.31
C PHE A 144 15.42 25.50 -17.06
N PHE A 145 16.11 25.08 -18.13
CA PHE A 145 17.31 24.24 -18.04
C PHE A 145 18.51 24.94 -17.40
N VAL A 146 18.63 26.25 -17.56
CA VAL A 146 19.68 27.05 -16.88
C VAL A 146 19.42 27.15 -15.37
N ASN A 147 18.14 27.20 -14.98
CA ASN A 147 17.75 27.40 -13.59
C ASN A 147 17.55 26.08 -12.80
N HIS A 148 17.66 24.91 -13.43
CA HIS A 148 17.42 23.62 -12.78
C HIS A 148 18.53 22.61 -13.08
N GLN A 149 18.89 21.81 -12.07
CA GLN A 149 19.94 20.82 -12.23
C GLN A 149 19.47 19.61 -13.06
N THR A 150 20.35 19.13 -13.96
CA THR A 150 20.13 17.88 -14.72
C THR A 150 19.85 16.68 -13.81
N GLY A 151 20.50 16.61 -12.64
CA GLY A 151 20.26 15.56 -11.65
C GLY A 151 18.81 15.55 -11.13
N GLY A 152 18.22 16.72 -10.91
CA GLY A 152 16.82 16.86 -10.50
C GLY A 152 15.87 16.30 -11.56
N MET A 153 16.09 16.65 -12.84
CA MET A 153 15.28 16.17 -13.96
C MET A 153 15.36 14.65 -14.10
N LEU A 154 16.56 14.09 -13.99
CA LEU A 154 16.78 12.64 -14.02
C LEU A 154 16.14 11.93 -12.82
N SER A 155 16.12 12.55 -11.65
CA SER A 155 15.44 12.02 -10.46
C SER A 155 13.93 11.93 -10.67
N VAL A 156 13.32 12.94 -11.29
CA VAL A 156 11.88 12.90 -11.62
C VAL A 156 11.59 11.76 -12.61
N LEU A 157 12.33 11.68 -13.72
CA LEU A 157 12.13 10.66 -14.77
C LEU A 157 12.37 9.22 -14.29
N ASN A 158 13.24 9.03 -13.30
CA ASN A 158 13.59 7.72 -12.77
C ASN A 158 12.89 7.46 -11.43
N SER A 159 13.31 8.14 -10.37
CA SER A 159 12.90 7.87 -8.99
C SER A 159 11.43 8.16 -8.74
N ASP A 160 10.93 9.34 -9.09
CA ASP A 160 9.55 9.72 -8.77
C ASP A 160 8.54 8.87 -9.56
N ILE A 161 8.82 8.63 -10.86
CA ILE A 161 8.01 7.74 -11.70
C ILE A 161 8.06 6.27 -11.20
N ASN A 162 9.21 5.79 -10.73
CA ASN A 162 9.33 4.44 -10.16
C ASN A 162 8.54 4.32 -8.84
N ARG A 163 8.59 5.33 -7.96
CA ARG A 163 7.80 5.36 -6.71
C ARG A 163 6.31 5.29 -7.00
N LEU A 164 5.87 5.98 -8.03
CA LEU A 164 4.47 5.97 -8.46
C LEU A 164 4.05 4.61 -9.03
N GLU A 165 4.89 3.97 -9.83
CA GLU A 165 4.65 2.59 -10.26
C GLU A 165 4.50 1.68 -9.04
N GLN A 166 5.43 1.77 -8.09
CA GLN A 166 5.39 0.98 -6.86
C GLN A 166 4.08 1.23 -6.12
N PHE A 167 3.64 2.48 -5.97
CA PHE A 167 2.36 2.80 -5.34
C PHE A 167 1.17 2.11 -6.03
N LEU A 168 1.06 2.20 -7.36
CA LEU A 168 -0.01 1.54 -8.13
C LEU A 168 0.09 0.00 -8.08
N ASN A 169 1.31 -0.50 -7.98
CA ASN A 169 1.61 -1.92 -7.92
C ASN A 169 1.32 -2.44 -6.50
N SER A 170 2.05 -2.04 -5.46
CA SER A 170 1.91 -2.57 -4.09
C SER A 170 0.74 -1.96 -3.32
N GLU A 171 0.75 -0.64 -3.12
CA GLU A 171 -0.13 0.03 -2.15
C GLU A 171 -1.59 -0.03 -2.58
N PHE A 172 -1.86 0.24 -3.85
CA PHE A 172 -3.21 0.16 -4.39
C PHE A 172 -3.78 -1.27 -4.30
N ARG A 173 -2.97 -2.30 -4.58
CA ARG A 173 -3.38 -3.71 -4.39
C ARG A 173 -3.62 -4.06 -2.92
N GLN A 174 -2.86 -3.47 -2.01
CA GLN A 174 -3.05 -3.66 -0.59
C GLN A 174 -4.35 -3.00 -0.10
N LEU A 175 -4.69 -1.81 -0.60
CA LEU A 175 -5.96 -1.16 -0.32
C LEU A 175 -7.15 -2.01 -0.80
N ILE A 176 -7.15 -2.46 -2.06
CA ILE A 176 -8.19 -3.36 -2.59
C ILE A 176 -8.32 -4.61 -1.72
N ARG A 177 -7.19 -5.18 -1.28
CA ARG A 177 -7.17 -6.35 -0.38
C ARG A 177 -7.88 -6.06 0.93
N VAL A 178 -7.53 -4.98 1.61
CA VAL A 178 -8.09 -4.65 2.93
C VAL A 178 -9.57 -4.39 2.79
N VAL A 179 -9.98 -3.51 1.87
CA VAL A 179 -11.39 -3.15 1.65
C VAL A 179 -12.22 -4.39 1.30
N ALA A 180 -11.79 -5.21 0.34
CA ALA A 180 -12.54 -6.39 -0.06
C ALA A 180 -12.59 -7.47 1.04
N THR A 181 -11.54 -7.61 1.84
CA THR A 181 -11.51 -8.59 2.95
C THR A 181 -12.43 -8.14 4.09
N VAL A 182 -12.30 -6.89 4.54
CA VAL A 182 -13.13 -6.32 5.60
C VAL A 182 -14.59 -6.32 5.17
N SER A 183 -14.90 -5.85 3.96
CA SER A 183 -16.28 -5.84 3.46
C SER A 183 -16.84 -7.25 3.33
N GLY A 184 -16.08 -8.19 2.77
CA GLY A 184 -16.52 -9.59 2.60
C GLY A 184 -16.80 -10.28 3.95
N ILE A 185 -15.91 -10.13 4.93
CA ILE A 185 -16.13 -10.66 6.28
C ILE A 185 -17.32 -9.95 6.95
N SER A 186 -17.42 -8.63 6.79
CA SER A 186 -18.52 -7.85 7.39
C SER A 186 -19.87 -8.32 6.87
N ILE A 187 -20.03 -8.48 5.55
CA ILE A 187 -21.27 -8.95 4.93
C ILE A 187 -21.66 -10.33 5.47
N ILE A 188 -20.72 -11.28 5.52
CA ILE A 188 -20.97 -12.64 6.03
C ILE A 188 -21.35 -12.61 7.51
N LEU A 189 -20.60 -11.89 8.36
CA LEU A 189 -20.91 -11.85 9.79
C LEU A 189 -22.26 -11.17 10.05
N TRP A 190 -22.58 -10.12 9.30
CA TRP A 190 -23.85 -9.41 9.47
C TRP A 190 -25.05 -10.26 9.06
N SER A 191 -24.90 -11.14 8.06
CA SER A 191 -25.96 -12.09 7.67
C SER A 191 -26.16 -13.19 8.71
N TYR A 192 -25.10 -13.61 9.41
CA TYR A 192 -25.18 -14.64 10.46
C TYR A 192 -25.68 -14.09 11.81
N SER A 193 -25.06 -13.03 12.32
CA SER A 193 -25.42 -12.43 13.61
C SER A 193 -24.93 -10.98 13.68
N PRO A 194 -25.84 -9.99 13.59
CA PRO A 194 -25.48 -8.58 13.68
C PRO A 194 -24.76 -8.23 14.99
N LYS A 195 -25.09 -8.90 16.10
CA LYS A 195 -24.43 -8.69 17.40
C LYS A 195 -22.96 -9.16 17.37
N LEU A 196 -22.69 -10.36 16.85
CA LEU A 196 -21.32 -10.86 16.70
C LEU A 196 -20.52 -10.04 15.69
N ALA A 197 -21.15 -9.62 14.59
CA ALA A 197 -20.52 -8.77 13.60
C ALA A 197 -20.07 -7.43 14.20
N ALA A 198 -20.94 -6.76 14.97
CA ALA A 198 -20.60 -5.50 15.62
C ALA A 198 -19.40 -5.64 16.59
N ILE A 199 -19.38 -6.70 17.40
CA ILE A 199 -18.28 -6.96 18.35
C ILE A 199 -16.99 -7.29 17.59
N ALA A 200 -17.06 -8.16 16.58
CA ALA A 200 -15.89 -8.58 15.80
C ALA A 200 -15.30 -7.47 14.92
N LEU A 201 -16.14 -6.54 14.45
CA LEU A 201 -15.71 -5.41 13.61
C LEU A 201 -15.31 -4.18 14.40
N LEU A 202 -15.66 -4.08 15.70
CA LEU A 202 -15.30 -2.94 16.56
C LEU A 202 -13.80 -2.56 16.54
N PRO A 203 -12.84 -3.51 16.46
CA PRO A 203 -11.42 -3.17 16.34
C PRO A 203 -11.07 -2.42 15.05
N VAL A 204 -11.81 -2.61 13.95
CA VAL A 204 -11.50 -1.99 12.64
C VAL A 204 -11.58 -0.46 12.68
N PRO A 205 -12.70 0.18 13.08
CA PRO A 205 -12.75 1.64 13.20
C PRO A 205 -11.83 2.15 14.30
N LEU A 206 -11.63 1.40 15.40
CA LEU A 206 -10.73 1.78 16.48
C LEU A 206 -9.27 1.87 15.99
N ILE A 207 -8.79 0.86 15.26
CA ILE A 207 -7.46 0.88 14.63
C ILE A 207 -7.40 2.01 13.60
N GLY A 208 -8.46 2.24 12.82
CA GLY A 208 -8.51 3.32 11.83
C GLY A 208 -8.36 4.70 12.47
N LEU A 209 -9.12 4.99 13.52
CA LEU A 209 -9.05 6.25 14.28
C LEU A 209 -7.71 6.42 14.99
N ALA A 210 -7.21 5.37 15.66
CA ALA A 210 -5.90 5.39 16.31
C ALA A 210 -4.78 5.65 15.29
N SER A 211 -4.87 5.04 14.10
CA SER A 211 -3.91 5.23 13.01
C SER A 211 -3.97 6.64 12.43
N ALA A 212 -5.18 7.19 12.26
CA ALA A 212 -5.37 8.58 11.81
C ALA A 212 -4.79 9.58 12.81
N GLY A 213 -5.10 9.41 14.11
CA GLY A 213 -4.51 10.23 15.17
C GLY A 213 -2.99 10.13 15.21
N PHE A 214 -2.44 8.91 15.11
CA PHE A 214 -1.00 8.70 15.02
C PHE A 214 -0.37 9.42 13.82
N LEU A 215 -1.00 9.36 12.65
CA LEU A 215 -0.50 10.00 11.44
C LEU A 215 -0.41 11.52 11.63
N THR A 216 -1.49 12.16 12.11
CA THR A 216 -1.50 13.61 12.36
C THR A 216 -0.43 14.07 13.35
N TRP A 217 -0.04 13.19 14.27
CA TRP A 217 0.95 13.51 15.30
C TRP A 217 2.40 13.23 14.88
N ILE A 218 2.64 12.18 14.09
CA ILE A 218 4.00 11.81 13.65
C ILE A 218 4.44 12.53 12.38
N GLU A 219 3.50 12.98 11.54
CA GLU A 219 3.78 13.63 10.27
C GLU A 219 4.71 14.87 10.39
N PRO A 220 4.52 15.79 11.37
CA PRO A 220 5.45 16.90 11.57
C PRO A 220 6.89 16.46 11.89
N ARG A 221 7.05 15.35 12.61
CA ARG A 221 8.38 14.80 12.95
C ARG A 221 9.06 14.21 11.72
N TYR A 222 8.32 13.50 10.88
CA TYR A 222 8.86 13.01 9.62
C TYR A 222 9.22 14.16 8.67
N GLN A 223 8.49 15.28 8.72
CA GLN A 223 8.85 16.49 7.99
C GLN A 223 10.17 17.09 8.51
N SER A 224 10.33 17.26 9.83
CA SER A 224 11.59 17.71 10.45
C SER A 224 12.79 16.84 10.08
N ILE A 225 12.62 15.51 10.11
CA ILE A 225 13.66 14.56 9.69
C ILE A 225 14.04 14.76 8.22
N ARG A 226 13.05 14.95 7.34
CA ARG A 226 13.28 15.19 5.90
C ARG A 226 14.04 16.50 5.66
N GLU A 227 13.72 17.55 6.39
CA GLU A 227 14.44 18.83 6.30
C GLU A 227 15.89 18.71 6.79
N THR A 228 16.10 18.00 7.91
CA THR A 228 17.44 17.85 8.50
C THR A 228 18.36 17.01 7.63
N VAL A 229 17.84 15.91 7.05
CA VAL A 229 18.62 15.10 6.10
C VAL A 229 18.87 15.83 4.79
N SER A 230 17.94 16.68 4.32
CA SER A 230 18.16 17.52 3.15
C SER A 230 19.31 18.49 3.37
N ARG A 231 19.32 19.22 4.50
CA ARG A 231 20.42 20.12 4.87
C ARG A 231 21.78 19.41 4.95
N LEU A 232 21.82 18.19 5.49
CA LEU A 232 23.03 17.37 5.54
C LEU A 232 23.50 16.99 4.13
N ASN A 233 22.58 16.51 3.28
CA ASN A 233 22.89 16.12 1.91
C ASN A 233 23.41 17.30 1.08
N SER A 234 22.77 18.47 1.16
CA SER A 234 23.24 19.68 0.46
C SER A 234 24.65 20.08 0.88
N ARG A 235 25.00 19.91 2.16
CA ARG A 235 26.38 20.17 2.62
C ARG A 235 27.38 19.16 2.13
N LEU A 236 27.04 17.88 2.14
CA LEU A 236 27.89 16.85 1.57
C LEU A 236 28.11 17.09 0.07
N GLU A 237 27.05 17.43 -0.67
CA GLU A 237 27.13 17.76 -2.10
C GLU A 237 28.04 18.96 -2.36
N ASN A 238 27.85 20.07 -1.63
CA ASN A 238 28.70 21.26 -1.73
C ASN A 238 30.17 20.95 -1.40
N ASN A 239 30.43 20.13 -0.38
CA ASN A 239 31.79 19.77 0.02
C ASN A 239 32.47 18.85 -1.00
N ILE A 240 31.73 17.94 -1.63
CA ILE A 240 32.24 17.08 -2.70
C ILE A 240 32.52 17.91 -3.96
N ALA A 241 31.59 18.77 -4.36
CA ALA A 241 31.76 19.63 -5.53
C ALA A 241 32.90 20.66 -5.33
N GLY A 242 33.07 21.17 -4.12
CA GLY A 242 34.08 22.15 -3.74
C GLY A 242 35.35 21.56 -3.12
N VAL A 243 35.64 20.27 -3.32
CA VAL A 243 36.73 19.57 -2.61
C VAL A 243 38.10 20.23 -2.83
N ASP A 244 38.35 20.79 -4.02
CA ASP A 244 39.60 21.47 -4.35
C ASP A 244 39.77 22.78 -3.56
N ILE A 245 38.66 23.48 -3.27
CA ILE A 245 38.66 24.69 -2.43
C ILE A 245 38.95 24.30 -0.99
N ILE A 246 38.29 23.27 -0.47
CA ILE A 246 38.52 22.80 0.91
C ILE A 246 39.99 22.41 1.12
N LYS A 247 40.59 21.71 0.15
CA LYS A 247 42.00 21.30 0.18
C LYS A 247 42.97 22.48 0.05
N SER A 248 42.71 23.42 -0.87
CA SER A 248 43.62 24.56 -1.10
C SER A 248 43.68 25.53 0.08
N PHE A 249 42.61 25.62 0.88
CA PHE A 249 42.55 26.45 2.08
C PHE A 249 42.78 25.69 3.40
N ASP A 250 43.14 24.40 3.33
CA ASP A 250 43.33 23.52 4.50
C ASP A 250 42.16 23.56 5.51
N ARG A 251 40.92 23.56 4.98
CA ARG A 251 39.68 23.70 5.77
C ARG A 251 39.03 22.37 6.15
N TYR A 252 39.78 21.27 6.13
CA TYR A 252 39.24 19.92 6.34
C TYR A 252 38.51 19.77 7.67
N GLU A 253 39.15 20.11 8.80
CA GLU A 253 38.53 19.97 10.13
C GLU A 253 37.29 20.85 10.28
N PHE A 254 37.33 22.07 9.74
CA PHE A 254 36.19 22.98 9.80
C PHE A 254 34.95 22.43 9.08
N GLU A 255 35.12 21.88 7.88
CA GLU A 255 34.00 21.27 7.15
C GLU A 255 33.57 19.93 7.74
N HIS A 256 34.51 19.16 8.31
CA HIS A 256 34.20 17.95 9.06
C HIS A 256 33.26 18.24 10.24
N ASP A 257 33.58 19.25 11.06
CA ASP A 257 32.79 19.58 12.25
C ASP A 257 31.37 20.07 11.90
N ARG A 258 31.22 20.77 10.77
CA ARG A 258 29.91 21.19 10.27
C ARG A 258 29.05 20.01 9.83
N VAL A 259 29.65 19.06 9.11
CA VAL A 259 28.97 17.81 8.73
C VAL A 259 28.62 17.00 9.97
N ALA A 260 29.54 16.89 10.94
CA ALA A 260 29.30 16.19 12.20
C ALA A 260 28.11 16.79 12.97
N THR A 261 28.06 18.12 13.09
CA THR A 261 26.94 18.84 13.74
C THR A 261 25.60 18.56 13.05
N GLN A 262 25.54 18.59 11.72
CA GLN A 262 24.29 18.31 11.00
C GLN A 262 23.90 16.82 11.06
N SER A 263 24.88 15.93 11.07
CA SER A 263 24.68 14.49 11.25
C SER A 263 24.11 14.19 12.64
N GLU A 264 24.62 14.85 13.69
CA GLU A 264 24.12 14.73 15.05
C GLU A 264 22.68 15.25 15.18
N GLN A 265 22.37 16.41 14.59
CA GLN A 265 20.98 16.92 14.53
C GLN A 265 20.04 15.94 13.83
N TYR A 266 20.46 15.35 12.71
CA TYR A 266 19.66 14.34 12.00
C TYR A 266 19.44 13.09 12.86
N HIS A 267 20.48 12.64 13.54
CA HIS A 267 20.42 11.52 14.47
C HIS A 267 19.43 11.80 15.61
N ASP A 268 19.51 12.96 16.24
CA ASP A 268 18.65 13.34 17.37
C ASP A 268 17.18 13.44 16.98
N GLU A 269 16.89 14.02 15.82
CA GLU A 269 15.54 14.06 15.25
C GLU A 269 15.01 12.64 14.98
N GLN A 270 15.82 11.75 14.41
CA GLN A 270 15.46 10.34 14.24
C GLN A 270 15.18 9.63 15.56
N ILE A 271 16.05 9.80 16.56
CA ILE A 271 15.87 9.19 17.87
C ILE A 271 14.64 9.75 18.58
N SER A 272 14.33 11.04 18.41
CA SER A 272 13.10 11.65 18.94
C SER A 272 11.84 10.99 18.34
N ALA A 273 11.81 10.80 17.02
CA ALA A 273 10.70 10.15 16.33
C ALA A 273 10.58 8.67 16.69
N LEU A 274 11.70 7.96 16.88
CA LEU A 274 11.70 6.57 17.33
C LEU A 274 11.15 6.42 18.76
N ARG A 275 11.53 7.31 19.68
CA ARG A 275 10.96 7.35 21.05
C ARG A 275 9.46 7.56 20.99
N LEU A 276 9.00 8.46 20.13
CA LEU A 276 7.60 8.76 19.90
C LEU A 276 6.81 7.54 19.39
N ARG A 277 7.34 6.89 18.34
CA ARG A 277 6.75 5.68 17.75
C ARG A 277 6.68 4.53 18.77
N ARG A 278 7.71 4.35 19.60
CA ARG A 278 7.70 3.36 20.69
C ARG A 278 6.62 3.66 21.73
N GLY A 279 6.43 4.93 22.08
CA GLY A 279 5.37 5.37 23.00
C GLY A 279 3.96 5.08 22.49
N PHE A 280 3.73 5.15 21.17
CA PHE A 280 2.45 4.77 20.58
C PHE A 280 2.25 3.24 20.51
N LEU A 281 3.30 2.47 20.22
CA LEU A 281 3.22 1.01 20.08
C LEU A 281 3.24 0.24 21.40
N ARG A 282 3.66 0.88 22.50
CA ARG A 282 3.44 0.39 23.86
C ARG A 282 2.20 1.09 24.41
N PRO A 283 0.99 0.50 24.35
CA PRO A 283 -0.07 0.99 25.21
C PRO A 283 0.46 0.88 26.64
N SER A 284 0.48 2.01 27.35
CA SER A 284 0.90 2.09 28.75
C SER A 284 0.12 1.06 29.56
N GLY A 285 0.81 -0.01 29.93
CA GLY A 285 0.41 -1.08 30.83
C GLY A 285 1.61 -1.50 31.64
#